data_AF-A0A959LTV9-F1
#
_entry.id   AF-A0A959LTV9-F1
#
_cell.length_a   1.000
_cell.length_b   1.000
_cell.length_c   1.000
_cell.angle_alpha   90.00
_cell.angle_beta   90.00
_cell.angle_gamma   90.00
#
_symmetry.space_group_name_H-M   'P 1'
#
loop_
_entity.id
_entity.type
_entity.pdbx_description
1 polymer ?
#
loop_
_entity_poly.entity_id
_entity_poly.type
_entity_poly.pdbx_seq_one_letter_code
_entity_poly.pdbx_strand_id
1 'polypeptide(L)'
;MSQEYTYIAFDVEPDHSEKKPSIWHKLLLKFVPEANPDFEDKISLVRTWLAEVDNSSLLPEREIGIGDNGDVLMIMPWRNNYGYWTDNNLKLNDFHTHFDVKTITEDSFKEQWERFENSHLP
;
A
#
# COMPACT_ATOMS: atom_id res chain seq x y z
N MET A 1 20.77 9.82 -14.39
CA MET A 1 19.80 8.84 -14.89
C MET A 1 18.48 9.20 -14.24
N SER A 2 17.37 9.26 -14.99
CA SER A 2 16.04 9.35 -14.37
C SER A 2 15.80 8.06 -13.61
N GLN A 3 15.20 8.16 -12.42
CA GLN A 3 14.76 6.99 -11.67
C GLN A 3 13.60 6.35 -12.44
N GLU A 4 13.64 5.03 -12.61
CA GLU A 4 12.61 4.27 -13.32
C GLU A 4 11.82 3.45 -12.30
N TYR A 5 10.50 3.40 -12.50
CA TYR A 5 9.59 2.77 -11.57
C TYR A 5 8.73 1.72 -12.24
N THR A 6 8.36 0.70 -11.47
CA THR A 6 7.29 -0.26 -11.81
C THR A 6 6.11 0.01 -10.91
N TYR A 7 4.91 0.08 -11.49
CA TYR A 7 3.67 0.31 -10.75
C TYR A 7 2.87 -0.98 -10.69
N ILE A 8 2.52 -1.41 -9.48
CA ILE A 8 1.79 -2.65 -9.25
C ILE A 8 0.49 -2.42 -8.50
N ALA A 9 -0.47 -3.30 -8.74
CA ALA A 9 -1.72 -3.41 -8.01
C ALA A 9 -1.91 -4.86 -7.53
N PHE A 10 -2.39 -5.04 -6.31
CA PHE A 10 -2.72 -6.36 -5.78
C PHE A 10 -3.87 -6.29 -4.77
N ASP A 11 -4.74 -7.29 -4.82
CA ASP A 11 -5.89 -7.39 -3.95
C ASP A 11 -5.50 -8.10 -2.64
N VAL A 12 -6.10 -7.65 -1.54
CA VAL A 12 -6.00 -8.28 -0.21
C VAL A 12 -7.37 -8.77 0.21
N GLU A 13 -7.43 -10.02 0.69
CA GLU A 13 -8.68 -10.55 1.24
C GLU A 13 -9.05 -9.76 2.50
N PRO A 14 -10.33 -9.36 2.66
CA PRO A 14 -10.80 -8.79 3.91
C PRO A 14 -10.58 -9.80 5.03
N ASP A 15 -10.10 -9.34 6.19
CA ASP A 15 -10.12 -10.21 7.37
C ASP A 15 -11.57 -10.37 7.87
N HIS A 16 -12.24 -11.41 7.39
CA HIS A 16 -13.58 -11.80 7.84
C HIS A 16 -13.55 -12.84 8.97
N SER A 17 -12.41 -13.04 9.65
CA SER A 17 -12.26 -14.13 10.61
C SER A 17 -12.62 -13.74 12.05
N GLU A 18 -13.74 -14.27 12.57
CA GLU A 18 -13.91 -14.50 14.03
C GLU A 18 -13.01 -15.67 14.53
N LYS A 19 -12.04 -16.14 13.74
CA LYS A 19 -11.22 -17.33 14.04
C LYS A 19 -9.74 -16.99 14.06
N LYS A 20 -9.05 -17.60 15.04
CA LYS A 20 -7.66 -17.38 15.45
C LYS A 20 -6.71 -17.03 14.28
N PRO A 21 -5.84 -16.03 14.47
CA PRO A 21 -5.05 -15.43 13.39
C PRO A 21 -4.19 -16.47 12.68
N SER A 22 -4.34 -16.51 11.35
CA SER A 22 -3.43 -17.19 10.44
C SER A 22 -1.99 -16.70 10.71
N ILE A 23 -1.00 -17.56 10.53
CA ILE A 23 0.42 -17.29 10.85
C ILE A 23 0.94 -16.01 10.16
N TRP A 24 0.33 -15.63 9.03
CA TRP A 24 0.61 -14.40 8.27
C TRP A 24 0.15 -13.11 8.95
N HIS A 25 -0.93 -13.14 9.73
CA HIS A 25 -1.40 -12.00 10.52
C HIS A 25 -0.38 -11.56 11.58
N LYS A 26 0.51 -12.47 12.00
CA LYS A 26 1.57 -12.19 12.98
C LYS A 26 2.80 -11.51 12.38
N LEU A 27 2.96 -11.53 11.05
CA LEU A 27 4.08 -10.86 10.37
C LEU A 27 3.79 -9.36 10.14
N LEU A 28 2.51 -9.01 9.93
CA LEU A 28 2.06 -7.66 9.58
C LEU A 28 2.00 -6.70 10.78
N LEU A 29 1.76 -7.22 11.98
CA LEU A 29 1.57 -6.39 13.19
C LEU A 29 2.87 -6.04 13.95
N LYS A 30 4.05 -6.38 13.42
CA LYS A 30 5.31 -6.21 14.17
C LYS A 30 6.20 -5.06 13.70
N PHE A 31 5.83 -4.37 12.62
CA PHE A 31 6.67 -3.36 11.98
C PHE A 31 6.01 -2.00 11.77
N VAL A 32 4.71 -1.84 12.02
CA VAL A 32 4.08 -0.51 12.03
C VAL A 32 4.39 0.15 13.37
N PRO A 33 5.16 1.25 13.41
CA PRO A 33 5.35 2.02 14.64
C PRO A 33 3.99 2.47 15.17
N GLU A 34 3.84 2.65 16.49
CA GLU A 34 2.61 2.99 17.23
C GLU A 34 2.00 4.38 16.89
N ALA A 35 2.16 4.89 15.67
CA ALA A 35 1.84 6.27 15.33
C ALA A 35 1.43 6.50 13.85
N ASN A 36 0.54 5.67 13.29
CA ASN A 36 -0.23 6.04 12.10
C ASN A 36 -1.64 6.55 12.50
N PRO A 37 -1.74 7.67 13.25
CA PRO A 37 -2.99 8.09 13.90
C PRO A 37 -4.11 8.39 12.90
N ASP A 38 -3.77 8.73 11.64
CA ASP A 38 -4.76 9.10 10.64
C ASP A 38 -5.34 7.90 9.88
N PHE A 39 -4.68 6.74 9.94
CA PHE A 39 -4.93 5.63 9.00
C PHE A 39 -5.03 4.24 9.63
N GLU A 40 -4.78 4.08 10.94
CA GLU A 40 -4.89 2.78 11.63
C GLU A 40 -6.24 2.09 11.39
N ASP A 41 -7.35 2.84 11.56
CA ASP A 41 -8.71 2.32 11.31
C ASP A 41 -8.98 2.05 9.82
N LYS A 42 -8.29 2.75 8.92
CA LYS A 42 -8.51 2.66 7.47
C LYS A 42 -7.80 1.49 6.82
N ILE A 43 -6.69 1.00 7.40
CA ILE A 43 -5.91 -0.10 6.82
C ILE A 43 -6.78 -1.36 6.68
N SER A 44 -7.64 -1.62 7.67
CA SER A 44 -8.59 -2.75 7.66
C SER A 44 -9.65 -2.67 6.54
N LEU A 45 -9.89 -1.47 6.00
CA LEU A 45 -10.86 -1.21 4.94
C LEU A 45 -10.25 -1.33 3.54
N VAL A 46 -8.93 -1.44 3.42
CA VAL A 46 -8.25 -1.59 2.13
C VAL A 46 -8.59 -2.95 1.52
N ARG A 47 -8.80 -2.93 0.20
CA ARG A 47 -9.08 -4.10 -0.64
C ARG A 47 -8.07 -4.29 -1.74
N THR A 48 -7.55 -3.17 -2.25
CA THR A 48 -6.50 -3.18 -3.26
C THR A 48 -5.41 -2.23 -2.81
N TRP A 49 -4.17 -2.68 -2.87
CA TRP A 49 -3.01 -1.83 -2.72
C TRP A 49 -2.43 -1.51 -4.08
N LEU A 50 -2.02 -0.26 -4.28
CA LEU A 50 -1.16 0.15 -5.37
C LEU A 50 0.21 0.48 -4.79
N ALA A 51 1.29 0.11 -5.48
CA ALA A 51 2.65 0.48 -5.08
C ALA A 51 3.48 0.96 -6.27
N GLU A 52 4.22 2.05 -6.06
CA GLU A 52 5.32 2.48 -6.92
C GLU A 52 6.62 1.87 -6.40
N VAL A 53 7.26 1.06 -7.23
CA VAL A 53 8.45 0.29 -6.86
C VAL A 53 9.64 0.77 -7.67
N ASP A 54 10.70 1.17 -6.98
CA ASP A 54 11.93 1.62 -7.62
C ASP A 54 12.64 0.44 -8.32
N ASN A 55 12.91 0.58 -9.62
CA ASN A 55 13.48 -0.52 -10.41
C ASN A 55 14.95 -0.84 -10.02
N SER A 56 15.63 0.05 -9.30
CA SER A 56 17.03 -0.15 -8.92
C SER A 56 17.20 -0.95 -7.62
N SER A 57 16.41 -0.63 -6.61
CA SER A 57 16.39 -1.24 -5.28
C SER A 57 15.38 -2.38 -5.17
N LEU A 58 14.36 -2.37 -6.04
CA LEU A 58 13.16 -3.20 -6.02
C LEU A 58 12.29 -3.00 -4.78
N LEU A 59 12.45 -1.88 -4.08
CA LEU A 59 11.67 -1.52 -2.90
C LEU A 59 10.52 -0.57 -3.26
N PRO A 60 9.35 -0.70 -2.61
CA PRO A 60 8.26 0.25 -2.75
C PRO A 60 8.63 1.60 -2.12
N GLU A 61 8.43 2.71 -2.85
CA GLU A 61 8.67 4.08 -2.36
C GLU A 61 7.38 4.84 -2.06
N ARG A 62 6.28 4.50 -2.75
CA ARG A 62 4.95 5.04 -2.51
C ARG A 62 3.89 3.96 -2.59
N GLU A 63 2.81 4.13 -1.85
CA GLU A 63 1.68 3.22 -1.83
C GLU A 63 0.34 3.94 -1.71
N ILE A 64 -0.72 3.27 -2.16
CA ILE A 64 -2.09 3.77 -2.12
C ILE A 64 -2.99 2.64 -1.65
N GLY A 65 -3.80 2.91 -0.62
CA GLY A 65 -4.85 1.99 -0.16
C GLY A 65 -6.19 2.34 -0.79
N ILE A 66 -6.76 1.39 -1.55
CA ILE A 66 -8.05 1.52 -2.23
C ILE A 66 -9.12 0.70 -1.51
N GLY A 67 -10.27 1.32 -1.23
CA GLY A 67 -11.42 0.69 -0.58
C GLY A 67 -12.33 -0.09 -1.54
N ASP A 68 -13.36 -0.73 -0.98
CA ASP A 68 -14.35 -1.56 -1.69
C ASP A 68 -15.06 -0.82 -2.86
N ASN A 69 -15.15 0.51 -2.82
CA ASN A 69 -15.84 1.31 -3.84
C ASN A 69 -14.89 2.01 -4.83
N GLY A 70 -13.59 1.68 -4.81
CA GLY A 70 -12.58 2.37 -5.62
C GLY A 70 -12.24 3.78 -5.09
N ASP A 71 -12.58 4.06 -3.84
CA ASP A 71 -12.19 5.27 -3.12
C ASP A 71 -10.76 5.15 -2.58
N VAL A 72 -10.01 6.25 -2.66
CA VAL A 72 -8.65 6.32 -2.13
C VAL A 72 -8.73 6.62 -0.63
N LEU A 73 -8.43 5.61 0.18
CA LEU A 73 -8.55 5.68 1.65
C LEU A 73 -7.34 6.34 2.30
N MET A 74 -6.16 6.08 1.73
CA MET A 74 -4.87 6.60 2.17
C MET A 74 -3.84 6.56 1.04
N ILE A 75 -2.83 7.40 1.16
CA ILE A 75 -1.57 7.30 0.42
C ILE A 75 -0.44 7.32 1.44
N MET A 76 0.68 6.66 1.15
CA MET A 76 1.88 6.71 1.99
C MET A 76 3.16 6.74 1.15
N PRO A 77 4.24 7.36 1.68
CA PRO A 77 4.26 8.17 2.90
C PRO A 77 3.40 9.45 2.76
N TRP A 78 2.70 9.84 3.82
CA TRP A 78 1.86 11.05 3.83
C TRP A 78 1.92 11.77 5.17
N ARG A 79 2.46 13.00 5.16
CA ARG A 79 2.68 13.82 6.36
C ARG A 79 3.51 13.06 7.39
N ASN A 80 2.94 12.76 8.55
CA ASN A 80 3.61 12.05 9.65
C ASN A 80 3.31 10.54 9.65
N ASN A 81 2.59 10.03 8.64
CA ASN A 81 2.21 8.63 8.57
C ASN A 81 3.29 7.83 7.82
N TYR A 82 3.68 6.71 8.42
CA TYR A 82 4.67 5.74 7.98
C TYR A 82 4.03 4.70 7.08
N GLY A 83 4.69 4.32 5.99
CA GLY A 83 4.10 3.40 5.02
C GLY A 83 4.00 1.98 5.55
N TYR A 84 2.95 1.29 5.11
CA TYR A 84 2.66 -0.08 5.48
C TYR A 84 3.58 -1.06 4.72
N TRP A 85 3.71 -0.85 3.41
CA TRP A 85 4.61 -1.59 2.53
C TRP A 85 5.95 -0.86 2.35
N THR A 86 5.96 0.46 2.24
CA THR A 86 7.20 1.23 1.97
C THR A 86 8.22 1.18 3.10
N ASP A 87 7.79 0.96 4.34
CA ASP A 87 8.70 0.94 5.51
C ASP A 87 9.09 -0.49 5.93
N ASN A 88 8.85 -1.48 5.07
CA ASN A 88 9.35 -2.85 5.25
C ASN A 88 10.45 -3.20 4.22
N ASN A 89 11.04 -4.38 4.35
CA ASN A 89 12.12 -4.85 3.46
C ASN A 89 11.63 -5.78 2.34
N LEU A 90 10.33 -5.79 2.02
CA LEU A 90 9.77 -6.61 0.94
C LEU A 90 10.10 -5.99 -0.41
N LYS A 91 10.55 -6.83 -1.34
CA LYS A 91 10.89 -6.44 -2.69
C LYS A 91 9.80 -6.84 -3.67
N LEU A 92 9.84 -6.28 -4.89
CA LEU A 92 8.90 -6.59 -5.98
C LEU A 92 8.58 -8.09 -6.12
N ASN A 93 9.61 -8.95 -6.06
CA ASN A 93 9.43 -10.40 -6.20
C ASN A 93 8.67 -11.04 -5.03
N ASP A 94 8.75 -10.48 -3.83
CA ASP A 94 7.96 -10.95 -2.69
C ASP A 94 6.47 -10.69 -2.96
N PHE A 95 6.13 -9.53 -3.52
CA PHE A 95 4.74 -9.25 -3.93
C PHE A 95 4.25 -10.24 -4.99
N HIS A 96 5.04 -10.50 -6.03
CA HIS A 96 4.69 -11.51 -7.05
C HIS A 96 4.58 -12.93 -6.51
N THR A 97 5.30 -13.25 -5.43
CA THR A 97 5.25 -14.57 -4.79
C THR A 97 3.99 -14.73 -3.93
N HIS A 98 3.53 -13.64 -3.31
CA HIS A 98 2.48 -13.67 -2.30
C HIS A 98 1.10 -13.22 -2.80
N PHE A 99 1.04 -12.48 -3.90
CA PHE A 99 -0.21 -11.91 -4.43
C PHE A 99 -0.35 -12.14 -5.93
N ASP A 100 -1.60 -12.09 -6.42
CA ASP A 100 -1.90 -11.98 -7.85
C ASP A 100 -1.65 -10.53 -8.31
N VAL A 101 -0.38 -10.20 -8.54
CA VAL A 101 0.07 -8.86 -8.88
C VAL A 101 -0.24 -8.51 -10.34
N LYS A 102 -0.83 -7.34 -10.56
CA LYS A 102 -1.05 -6.73 -11.87
C LYS A 102 -0.17 -5.50 -12.03
N THR A 103 0.46 -5.34 -13.20
CA THR A 103 1.12 -4.07 -13.54
C THR A 103 0.09 -3.04 -13.96
N ILE A 104 0.21 -1.81 -13.44
CA ILE A 104 -0.61 -0.66 -13.82
C ILE A 104 0.26 0.42 -14.47
N THR A 105 -0.38 1.45 -15.04
CA THR A 105 0.34 2.58 -15.62
C THR A 105 0.71 3.61 -14.56
N GLU A 106 1.81 4.32 -14.79
CA GLU A 106 2.23 5.48 -13.98
C GLU A 106 1.11 6.53 -13.89
N ASP A 107 0.47 6.84 -15.02
CA ASP A 107 -0.63 7.81 -15.09
C ASP A 107 -1.80 7.40 -14.18
N SER A 108 -2.18 6.11 -14.19
CA SER A 108 -3.26 5.61 -13.33
C SER A 108 -2.89 5.70 -11.86
N PHE A 109 -1.62 5.46 -11.49
CA PHE A 109 -1.17 5.60 -10.12
C PHE A 109 -1.20 7.07 -9.67
N LYS A 110 -0.64 7.97 -10.50
CA LYS A 110 -0.59 9.40 -10.23
C LYS A 110 -1.97 10.02 -10.10
N GLU A 111 -2.93 9.62 -10.93
CA GLU A 111 -4.31 10.09 -10.83
C GLU A 111 -4.93 9.79 -9.46
N GLN A 112 -4.73 8.57 -8.91
CA GLN A 112 -5.22 8.23 -7.58
C GLN A 112 -4.48 8.98 -6.47
N TRP A 113 -3.17 9.16 -6.62
CA TRP A 113 -2.36 9.93 -5.69
C TRP A 113 -2.86 11.38 -5.59
N GLU A 114 -2.95 12.07 -6.73
CA GLU A 114 -3.41 13.45 -6.81
C GLU A 114 -4.85 13.62 -6.33
N ARG A 115 -5.73 12.64 -6.59
CA ARG A 115 -7.11 12.65 -6.08
C ARG A 115 -7.15 12.68 -4.55
N PHE A 116 -6.27 11.94 -3.89
CA PHE A 116 -6.16 11.97 -2.44
C PHE A 116 -5.60 13.30 -1.95
N GLU A 117 -4.50 13.78 -2.52
CA GLU A 117 -3.88 15.06 -2.13
C GLU A 117 -4.87 16.22 -2.25
N ASN A 118 -5.57 16.31 -3.38
CA ASN A 118 -6.52 17.39 -3.68
C ASN A 118 -7.74 17.38 -2.75
N SER A 119 -8.16 16.22 -2.27
CA SER A 119 -9.27 16.10 -1.30
C SER A 119 -8.84 16.36 0.14
N HIS A 120 -7.54 16.45 0.41
CA HIS A 120 -6.95 16.67 1.74
C HIS A 120 -6.00 17.87 1.77
N LEU A 121 -6.19 18.82 0.84
CA LEU A 121 -5.54 20.13 0.90
C LEU A 121 -5.90 20.82 2.23
N PRO A 122 -4.96 21.55 2.85
CA PRO A 122 -5.21 22.28 4.09
C PRO A 122 -6.26 23.39 3.95
#